data_AF-A0A660WAI7-F1
#
_entry.id   AF-A0A660WAI7-F1
#
_cell.length_a   1.000
_cell.length_b   1.000
_cell.length_c   1.000
_cell.angle_alpha   90.00
_cell.angle_beta   90.00
_cell.angle_gamma   90.00
#
_symmetry.space_group_name_H-M   'P 1'
#
loop_
_entity.id
_entity.type
_entity.pdbx_description
1 polymer ?
#
loop_
_entity_poly.entity_id
_entity_poly.type
_entity_poly.pdbx_seq_one_letter_code
_entity_poly.pdbx_strand_id
1 'polypeptide(L)'
;MKVDKYWWKKLFGEVYLTTDARTINNPLLTKREVDFLENFLQLKEEDKILDFCGGQGRHSLELARRGYKDLTVLDYSKFLINRG
;
A
#
# COMPACT_ATOMS: atom_id res chain seq x y z
N MET A 1 13.09 25.39 16.66
CA MET A 1 11.83 25.40 15.89
C MET A 1 10.86 24.43 16.56
N LYS A 2 9.63 24.84 16.91
CA LYS A 2 8.63 23.93 17.49
C LYS A 2 7.94 23.19 16.35
N VAL A 3 8.08 21.86 16.31
CA VAL A 3 7.38 21.00 15.35
C VAL A 3 6.10 20.48 16.01
N ASP A 4 4.98 20.50 15.28
CA ASP A 4 3.71 19.90 15.73
C ASP A 4 3.91 18.40 15.96
N LYS A 5 3.65 17.89 17.17
CA LYS A 5 3.79 16.45 17.50
C LYS A 5 2.91 15.52 16.67
N TYR A 6 1.89 16.06 16.00
CA TYR A 6 0.99 15.32 15.11
C TYR A 6 1.21 15.65 13.63
N TRP A 7 2.37 16.20 13.26
CA TRP A 7 2.73 16.52 11.88
C TRP A 7 2.48 15.35 10.92
N TRP A 8 2.77 14.12 11.36
CA TRP A 8 2.64 12.89 10.57
C TRP A 8 1.20 12.60 10.12
N LYS A 9 0.19 13.04 10.90
CA LYS A 9 -1.22 12.84 10.56
C LYS A 9 -1.64 13.59 9.30
N LYS A 10 -0.93 14.67 8.97
CA LYS A 10 -1.21 15.55 7.83
C LYS A 10 -0.29 15.28 6.64
N LEU A 11 0.78 14.51 6.84
CA LEU A 11 1.74 14.21 5.78
C LEU A 11 1.11 13.32 4.71
N PHE A 12 0.42 12.26 5.11
CA PHE A 12 -0.12 11.22 4.22
C PHE A 12 -1.48 11.60 3.62
N GLY A 13 -1.48 12.66 2.81
CA GLY A 13 -2.65 13.19 2.12
C GLY A 13 -2.38 13.45 0.63
N GLU A 14 -3.00 14.50 0.08
CA GLU A 14 -2.80 14.88 -1.33
C GLU A 14 -1.34 15.17 -1.66
N VAL A 15 -0.65 15.89 -0.77
CA VAL A 15 0.78 16.23 -0.92
C VAL A 15 1.63 14.96 -1.09
N TYR A 16 1.37 13.92 -0.29
CA TYR A 16 2.07 12.64 -0.40
C TYR A 16 1.89 12.00 -1.77
N LEU A 17 0.65 11.98 -2.29
CA LEU A 17 0.38 11.42 -3.61
C LEU A 17 1.13 12.17 -4.71
N THR A 18 1.26 13.50 -4.62
CA THR A 18 1.98 14.29 -5.61
C THR A 18 3.49 14.11 -5.50
N THR A 19 4.06 14.12 -4.29
CA THR A 19 5.51 14.05 -4.10
C THR A 19 6.08 12.65 -4.34
N ASP A 20 5.29 11.61 -4.04
CA ASP A 20 5.72 10.20 -4.13
C ASP A 20 5.08 9.44 -5.30
N ALA A 21 4.40 10.16 -6.22
CA ALA A 21 3.71 9.60 -7.39
C ALA A 21 4.58 8.62 -8.18
N ARG A 22 5.88 8.93 -8.33
CA ARG A 22 6.84 8.11 -9.10
C ARG A 22 7.05 6.72 -8.50
N THR A 23 6.83 6.57 -7.20
CA THR A 23 6.93 5.30 -6.48
C THR A 23 5.58 4.60 -6.46
N ILE A 24 4.53 5.30 -5.99
CA ILE A 24 3.25 4.67 -5.67
C ILE A 24 2.34 4.45 -6.88
N ASN A 25 2.49 5.24 -7.95
CA ASN A 25 1.73 5.10 -9.21
C ASN A 25 2.56 4.43 -10.31
N ASN A 26 3.42 3.48 -9.93
CA ASN A 26 4.25 2.73 -10.85
C ASN A 26 3.82 1.24 -10.85
N PRO A 27 3.02 0.80 -11.84
CA PRO A 27 2.56 -0.59 -11.92
C PRO A 27 3.69 -1.60 -12.10
N LEU A 28 4.77 -1.24 -12.83
CA LEU A 28 5.91 -2.13 -13.05
C LEU A 28 6.68 -2.36 -11.75
N LEU A 29 6.91 -1.29 -10.97
CA LEU A 29 7.51 -1.40 -9.65
C LEU A 29 6.64 -2.24 -8.71
N THR A 30 5.33 -1.99 -8.71
CA THR A 30 4.37 -2.73 -7.88
C THR A 30 4.40 -4.23 -8.20
N LYS A 31 4.37 -4.60 -9.49
CA LYS A 31 4.48 -5.99 -9.93
C LYS A 31 5.76 -6.63 -9.42
N ARG A 32 6.91 -5.98 -9.63
CA ARG A 32 8.22 -6.50 -9.18
C ARG A 32 8.29 -6.71 -7.66
N GLU A 33 7.70 -5.80 -6.89
CA GLU A 33 7.67 -5.93 -5.43
C GLU A 33 6.74 -7.05 -4.98
N VAL A 34 5.58 -7.22 -5.63
CA VAL A 34 4.69 -8.36 -5.36
C VAL A 34 5.36 -9.68 -5.76
N ASP A 35 6.03 -9.74 -6.92
CA ASP A 35 6.81 -10.92 -7.33
C ASP A 35 7.83 -11.29 -6.26
N PHE A 36 8.53 -10.29 -5.69
CA PHE A 36 9.47 -10.52 -4.60
C PHE A 36 8.78 -11.07 -3.35
N LEU A 37 7.65 -10.48 -2.93
CA LEU A 37 6.91 -10.90 -1.75
C LEU A 37 6.37 -12.33 -1.87
N GLU A 38 5.76 -12.68 -3.00
CA GLU A 38 5.26 -14.03 -3.27
C GLU A 38 6.39 -15.07 -3.17
N ASN A 39 7.52 -14.79 -3.82
CA ASN A 39 8.67 -15.68 -3.81
C ASN A 39 9.36 -15.74 -2.44
N PHE A 40 9.50 -14.63 -1.74
CA PHE A 40 10.21 -14.60 -0.47
C PHE A 40 9.41 -15.23 0.67
N LEU A 41 8.11 -14.94 0.72
CA LEU A 41 7.22 -15.44 1.77
C LEU A 41 6.58 -16.79 1.42
N GLN A 42 6.75 -17.27 0.18
CA GLN A 42 6.13 -18.49 -0.34
C GLN A 42 4.60 -18.45 -0.17
N LEU A 43 4.02 -17.32 -0.56
CA LEU A 43 2.59 -17.05 -0.41
C LEU A 43 1.76 -18.06 -1.19
N LYS A 44 0.59 -18.39 -0.63
CA LYS A 44 -0.42 -19.24 -1.25
C LYS A 44 -1.72 -18.48 -1.39
N GLU A 45 -2.52 -18.82 -2.41
CA GLU A 45 -3.79 -18.12 -2.68
C GLU A 45 -4.78 -18.17 -1.50
N GLU A 46 -4.63 -19.16 -0.62
CA GLU A 46 -5.47 -19.35 0.58
C GLU A 46 -4.97 -18.57 1.81
N ASP A 47 -3.79 -17.96 1.73
CA ASP A 47 -3.23 -17.19 2.84
C ASP A 47 -4.06 -15.93 3.12
N LYS A 48 -4.14 -15.58 4.40
CA LYS A 48 -4.76 -14.34 4.86
C LYS A 48 -3.71 -13.25 4.97
N ILE A 49 -3.82 -12.21 4.15
CA ILE A 49 -2.78 -11.20 4.02
C ILE A 49 -3.29 -9.87 4.58
N LEU A 50 -2.51 -9.30 5.50
CA LEU A 50 -2.69 -7.94 6.00
C LEU A 50 -1.62 -7.02 5.41
N ASP A 51 -2.07 -6.06 4.62
CA ASP A 51 -1.27 -4.95 4.10
C ASP A 51 -1.32 -3.78 5.08
N PHE A 52 -0.38 -3.79 6.02
CA PHE A 52 -0.29 -2.81 7.10
C PHE A 52 0.47 -1.56 6.65
N CYS A 53 -0.15 -0.40 6.84
CA CYS A 53 0.26 0.87 6.20
C CYS A 53 0.19 0.79 4.66
N GLY A 54 -0.84 0.10 4.14
CA GLY A 54 -0.97 -0.18 2.70
C GLY A 54 -1.38 1.02 1.85
N GLY A 55 -1.64 2.19 2.44
CA GLY A 55 -2.07 3.39 1.72
C GLY A 55 -3.32 3.16 0.87
N GLN A 56 -3.23 3.45 -0.42
CA GLN A 56 -4.28 3.17 -1.41
C GLN A 56 -4.28 1.72 -1.93
N GLY A 57 -3.53 0.81 -1.29
CA GLY A 57 -3.62 -0.62 -1.53
C GLY A 57 -2.94 -1.13 -2.80
N ARG A 58 -1.90 -0.46 -3.32
CA ARG A 58 -1.29 -0.84 -4.61
C ARG A 58 -0.82 -2.30 -4.66
N HIS A 59 -0.25 -2.82 -3.57
CA HIS A 59 0.19 -4.21 -3.47
C HIS A 59 -0.98 -5.16 -3.32
N SER A 60 -1.90 -4.87 -2.41
CA SER A 60 -3.13 -5.67 -2.22
C SER A 60 -3.97 -5.76 -3.50
N LEU A 61 -4.11 -4.69 -4.26
CA LEU A 61 -4.82 -4.70 -5.54
C LEU A 61 -4.08 -5.54 -6.60
N GLU A 62 -2.75 -5.56 -6.60
CA GLU A 62 -1.98 -6.43 -7.49
C GLU A 62 -2.09 -7.91 -7.07
N LEU A 63 -2.03 -8.22 -5.77
CA LEU A 63 -2.30 -9.56 -5.24
C LEU A 63 -3.73 -10.01 -5.59
N ALA A 64 -4.74 -9.15 -5.43
CA ALA A 64 -6.12 -9.45 -5.81
C ALA A 64 -6.24 -9.82 -7.30
N ARG A 65 -5.52 -9.10 -8.18
CA ARG A 65 -5.47 -9.41 -9.62
C ARG A 65 -4.82 -10.76 -9.93
N ARG A 66 -3.96 -11.27 -9.03
CA ARG A 66 -3.27 -12.56 -9.16
C ARG A 66 -4.06 -13.74 -8.59
N GLY A 67 -5.17 -13.49 -7.90
CA GLY A 67 -6.09 -14.55 -7.44
C GLY A 67 -6.23 -14.69 -5.92
N TYR A 68 -5.46 -13.94 -5.13
CA TYR A 68 -5.58 -13.92 -3.67
C TYR A 68 -6.93 -13.31 -3.24
N LYS A 69 -7.59 -13.94 -2.26
CA LYS A 69 -8.99 -13.61 -1.91
C LYS A 69 -9.16 -13.01 -0.51
N ASP A 70 -8.32 -13.38 0.45
CA ASP A 70 -8.43 -12.91 1.84
C ASP A 70 -7.37 -11.83 2.12
N LEU A 71 -7.65 -10.63 1.59
CA LEU A 71 -6.77 -9.46 1.65
C LEU A 71 -7.41 -8.37 2.49
N THR A 72 -6.67 -7.83 3.47
CA THR A 72 -7.08 -6.67 4.26
C THR A 72 -6.04 -5.56 4.12
N VAL A 73 -6.48 -4.38 3.69
CA VAL A 73 -5.65 -3.16 3.72
C VAL A 73 -5.98 -2.37 4.99
N LEU A 74 -4.95 -2.07 5.78
CA LEU A 74 -5.09 -1.20 6.95
C LEU A 74 -4.14 -0.01 6.82
N ASP A 75 -4.71 1.19 6.83
CA ASP A 75 -3.94 2.44 6.85
C ASP A 75 -4.57 3.45 7.81
N TYR A 76 -3.74 4.36 8.35
CA TYR A 76 -4.24 5.46 9.16
C TYR A 76 -4.92 6.54 8.31
N SER A 77 -4.44 6.75 7.09
CA SER A 77 -4.92 7.78 6.20
C SER A 77 -6.23 7.36 5.53
N LYS A 78 -7.33 7.86 6.09
CA LYS A 78 -8.65 7.77 5.44
C LYS A 78 -8.64 8.34 4.01
N PHE A 79 -7.81 9.34 3.75
CA PHE A 79 -7.66 9.92 2.42
C PHE A 79 -7.10 8.91 1.41
N LEU A 80 -6.06 8.15 1.80
CA LEU A 80 -5.46 7.14 0.92
C LEU A 80 -6.38 5.92 0.74
N ILE A 81 -7.04 5.46 1.81
CA ILE A 81 -8.00 4.35 1.74
C ILE A 81 -9.12 4.66 0.75
N ASN A 82 -9.71 5.87 0.81
CA ASN A 82 -10.80 6.27 -0.08
C ASN A 82 -10.38 6.45 -1.56
N ARG A 83 -9.08 6.42 -1.87
CA ARG A 83 -8.52 6.56 -3.22
C ARG A 83 -8.20 5.22 -3.89
N GLY A 84 -8.15 4.14 -3.11
CA GLY A 84 -7.90 2.77 -3.58
C GLY A 84 -9.07 2.17 -4.33
#